data_AF-A0A2A2W677-F1
#
_entry.id   AF-A0A2A2W677-F1
#
_cell.length_a   1.000
_cell.length_b   1.000
_cell.length_c   1.000
_cell.angle_alpha   90.00
_cell.angle_beta   90.00
_cell.angle_gamma   90.00
#
_symmetry.space_group_name_H-M   'P 1'
#
loop_
_entity.id
_entity.type
_entity.pdbx_description
1 polymer ?
#
loop_
_entity_poly.entity_id
_entity_poly.type
_entity_poly.pdbx_seq_one_letter_code
_entity_poly.pdbx_strand_id
1 'polypeptide(L)'
;MRTFIFWLGFTATCCGQGGAELGAPAVPIQRSILTELKSLIDRIEMLSDRIAELEGKAEQHRSGPSDDSRPKPASETKSAASPERQPDLGIGTLSTLDERSLFSPDKMRLVGGYRFPHFNTPTTASTGFAWGGGTIATIDGKIHAWCLNNENSKQVVEGVLSVPMGTPDTPPDKWPMLSNGAVWSRSQLFDETGMNGYHLPNGMVFDYESRRLFLSCYSRYDTTPDPPQWIAAVQYPQKTVVSDFAPALPDNLMSVFGGGMMLAPKSWADKHASGHRLCLARGGFPSGQGGSYGPAAAVLTGKSSIKTIMRFAANYEIGKDVADGPPFPTKEKIERGFNDYESHLTWVFSPDGETGYFTGEIRGNPAWLDHPDYKGVIWVLRASKGDLRYEYQTEGGSQTHRNVIYVYDPDDFTKVAHGQLKPDQVRGKFYKLDSQGVPGIARSVIYDQETKLLWVFYTKSWSYYVERHPILAAYKLVE
;
A
#
# COMPACT_ATOMS: atom_id res chain seq x y z
N MET A 1 -24.75 -29.03 11.16
CA MET A 1 -25.17 -28.15 12.28
C MET A 1 -25.64 -28.93 13.51
N ARG A 2 -26.53 -29.93 13.38
CA ARG A 2 -26.96 -30.80 14.51
C ARG A 2 -25.81 -31.55 15.23
N THR A 3 -24.72 -31.86 14.53
CA THR A 3 -23.52 -32.51 15.08
C THR A 3 -22.65 -31.57 15.94
N PHE A 4 -22.74 -30.25 15.73
CA PHE A 4 -21.93 -29.26 16.45
C PHE A 4 -22.55 -28.88 17.81
N ILE A 5 -23.89 -28.93 17.89
CA ILE A 5 -24.65 -28.71 19.14
C ILE A 5 -24.42 -29.86 20.13
N PHE A 6 -24.24 -31.09 19.64
CA PHE A 6 -23.94 -32.25 20.47
C PHE A 6 -22.54 -32.19 21.12
N TRP A 7 -21.59 -31.50 20.50
CA TRP A 7 -20.20 -31.40 20.99
C TRP A 7 -20.07 -30.36 22.11
N LEU A 8 -20.76 -29.21 22.01
CA LEU A 8 -20.77 -28.18 23.05
C LEU A 8 -21.45 -28.62 24.36
N GLY A 9 -22.46 -29.49 24.27
CA GLY A 9 -23.15 -30.05 25.44
C GLY A 9 -22.31 -31.06 26.23
N PHE A 10 -21.32 -31.71 25.61
CA PHE A 10 -20.51 -32.73 26.26
C PHE A 10 -19.34 -32.14 27.07
N THR A 11 -18.76 -31.03 26.62
CA THR A 11 -17.68 -30.32 27.33
C THR A 11 -18.12 -29.63 28.62
N ALA A 12 -19.40 -29.30 28.78
CA ALA A 12 -19.91 -28.62 29.98
C ALA A 12 -20.06 -29.55 31.20
N THR A 13 -20.08 -30.87 31.00
CA THR A 13 -20.36 -31.85 32.08
C THR A 13 -19.08 -32.44 32.69
N CYS A 14 -17.90 -32.19 32.13
CA CYS A 14 -16.64 -32.80 32.58
C CYS A 14 -15.75 -31.91 33.48
N CYS A 15 -16.19 -30.70 33.85
CA CYS A 15 -15.47 -29.84 34.79
C CYS A 15 -16.30 -29.62 36.05
N GLY A 16 -16.27 -30.56 36.99
CA GLY A 16 -17.09 -30.45 38.19
C GLY A 16 -16.84 -31.48 39.28
N GLN A 17 -15.58 -31.70 39.69
CA GLN A 17 -15.27 -32.27 41.01
C GLN A 17 -13.98 -31.64 41.56
N GLY A 18 -14.14 -30.79 42.57
CA GLY A 18 -13.06 -30.11 43.30
C GLY A 18 -13.66 -29.00 44.15
N GLY A 19 -14.06 -29.34 45.38
CA GLY A 19 -14.81 -28.46 46.27
C GLY A 19 -14.00 -27.30 46.83
N ALA A 20 -14.64 -26.14 46.90
CA ALA A 20 -14.49 -25.15 47.97
C ALA A 20 -15.72 -24.23 47.94
N GLU A 21 -16.35 -24.09 49.09
CA GLU A 21 -17.53 -23.24 49.33
C GLU A 21 -17.19 -21.76 49.11
N LEU A 22 -17.87 -21.09 48.19
CA LEU A 22 -18.09 -19.64 48.24
C LEU A 22 -19.42 -19.32 47.53
N GLY A 23 -20.37 -18.78 48.30
CA GLY A 23 -21.69 -18.39 47.82
C GLY A 23 -21.66 -17.09 47.02
N ALA A 24 -22.14 -17.14 45.77
CA ALA A 24 -22.64 -16.01 45.00
C ALA A 24 -23.51 -16.51 43.82
N PRO A 25 -24.57 -15.78 43.40
CA PRO A 25 -25.54 -16.30 42.43
C PRO A 25 -25.05 -16.15 40.97
N ALA A 26 -24.55 -17.22 40.37
CA ALA A 26 -24.09 -17.28 38.96
C ALA A 26 -25.23 -17.41 37.91
N VAL A 27 -26.49 -17.16 38.30
CA VAL A 27 -27.67 -17.48 37.47
C VAL A 27 -28.04 -16.43 36.40
N PRO A 28 -27.74 -15.11 36.52
CA PRO A 28 -28.19 -14.14 35.51
C PRO A 28 -27.48 -14.24 34.15
N ILE A 29 -26.17 -14.57 34.15
CA ILE A 29 -25.32 -14.49 32.95
C ILE A 29 -25.65 -15.60 31.94
N GLN A 30 -26.00 -16.80 32.41
CA GLN A 30 -26.35 -17.93 31.53
C GLN A 30 -27.65 -17.70 30.76
N ARG A 31 -28.64 -16.98 31.34
CA ARG A 31 -29.89 -16.66 30.63
C ARG A 31 -29.69 -15.64 29.51
N SER A 32 -28.79 -14.67 29.69
CA SER A 32 -28.48 -13.67 28.67
C SER A 32 -27.85 -14.33 27.44
N ILE A 33 -26.86 -15.19 27.65
CA ILE A 33 -26.14 -15.88 26.57
C ILE A 33 -27.07 -16.81 25.78
N LEU A 34 -27.96 -17.55 26.47
CA LEU A 34 -28.93 -18.42 25.81
C LEU A 34 -29.97 -17.63 24.99
N THR A 35 -30.32 -16.43 25.42
CA THR A 35 -31.27 -15.56 24.71
C THR A 35 -30.64 -15.00 23.42
N GLU A 36 -29.38 -14.57 23.48
CA GLU A 36 -28.64 -14.10 22.30
C GLU A 36 -28.39 -15.23 21.29
N LEU A 37 -28.04 -16.43 21.76
CA LEU A 37 -27.87 -17.61 20.90
C LEU A 37 -29.16 -17.98 20.18
N LYS A 38 -30.30 -17.92 20.86
CA LYS A 38 -31.60 -18.17 20.23
C LYS A 38 -31.93 -17.12 19.16
N SER A 39 -31.72 -15.84 19.47
CA SER A 39 -31.91 -14.76 18.49
C SER A 39 -31.01 -14.91 17.25
N LEU A 40 -29.78 -15.40 17.42
CA LEU A 40 -28.87 -15.65 16.32
C LEU A 40 -29.35 -16.81 15.43
N ILE A 41 -29.86 -17.89 16.03
CA ILE A 41 -30.42 -19.04 15.30
C ILE A 41 -31.64 -18.60 14.47
N ASP A 42 -32.58 -17.85 15.08
CA ASP A 42 -33.78 -17.36 14.40
C ASP A 42 -33.42 -16.48 13.17
N ARG A 43 -32.35 -15.67 13.27
CA ARG A 43 -31.85 -14.84 12.15
C ARG A 43 -31.24 -15.68 11.03
N ILE A 44 -30.55 -16.76 11.35
CA ILE A 44 -29.95 -17.67 10.36
C ILE A 44 -31.05 -18.41 9.59
N GLU A 45 -32.09 -18.88 10.28
CA GLU A 45 -33.24 -19.55 9.65
C GLU A 45 -33.98 -18.60 8.70
N MET A 46 -34.25 -17.37 9.13
CA MET A 46 -34.87 -16.34 8.28
C MET A 46 -34.04 -16.03 7.02
N LEU A 47 -32.71 -15.98 7.13
CA LEU A 47 -31.83 -15.76 5.97
C LEU A 47 -31.83 -16.95 5.02
N SER A 48 -31.90 -18.17 5.55
CA SER A 48 -31.99 -19.39 4.74
C SER A 48 -33.27 -19.43 3.90
N ASP A 49 -34.41 -19.05 4.49
CA ASP A 49 -35.69 -18.98 3.80
C ASP A 49 -35.67 -17.90 2.70
N ARG A 50 -35.03 -16.76 2.97
CA ARG A 50 -34.91 -15.67 1.99
C ARG A 50 -34.05 -16.05 0.79
N ILE A 51 -32.99 -16.84 1.00
CA ILE A 51 -32.16 -17.36 -0.10
C ILE A 51 -32.97 -18.31 -0.97
N ALA A 52 -33.72 -19.24 -0.37
CA ALA A 52 -34.57 -20.18 -1.13
C ALA A 52 -35.66 -19.45 -1.95
N GLU A 53 -36.25 -18.38 -1.41
CA GLU A 53 -37.21 -17.55 -2.14
C GLU A 53 -36.58 -16.86 -3.37
N LEU A 54 -35.35 -16.35 -3.22
CA LEU A 54 -34.63 -15.66 -4.30
C LEU A 54 -34.19 -16.64 -5.40
N GLU A 55 -33.76 -17.85 -5.03
CA GLU A 55 -33.45 -18.91 -5.99
C GLU A 55 -34.68 -19.33 -6.79
N GLY A 56 -35.85 -19.47 -6.16
CA GLY A 56 -37.10 -19.75 -6.86
C GLY A 56 -37.52 -18.66 -7.86
N LYS A 57 -37.29 -17.38 -7.51
CA LYS A 57 -37.56 -16.25 -8.41
C LYS A 57 -36.58 -16.17 -9.59
N ALA A 58 -35.32 -16.53 -9.37
CA ALA A 58 -34.32 -16.57 -10.43
C ALA A 58 -34.63 -17.66 -11.48
N GLU A 59 -35.14 -18.81 -11.05
CA GLU A 59 -35.51 -19.91 -11.94
C GLU A 59 -36.73 -19.54 -12.81
N GLN A 60 -37.71 -18.82 -12.26
CA GLN A 60 -38.88 -18.31 -13.02
C GLN A 60 -38.50 -17.31 -14.13
N HIS A 61 -37.41 -16.55 -13.94
CA HIS A 61 -36.93 -15.61 -14.95
C HIS A 61 -36.14 -16.26 -16.10
N ARG A 62 -35.68 -17.52 -15.94
CA ARG A 62 -34.93 -18.24 -16.98
C ARG A 62 -35.81 -18.90 -18.04
N SER A 63 -37.12 -19.00 -17.82
CA SER A 63 -38.07 -19.66 -18.74
C SER A 63 -38.81 -18.71 -19.71
N GLY A 64 -38.32 -17.49 -19.93
CA GLY A 64 -38.89 -16.56 -20.92
C GLY A 64 -38.54 -16.95 -22.38
N PRO A 65 -39.44 -16.72 -23.36
CA PRO A 65 -39.22 -17.10 -24.75
C PRO A 65 -38.06 -16.32 -25.39
N SER A 66 -37.22 -17.02 -26.16
CA SER A 66 -36.09 -16.46 -26.90
C SER A 66 -36.59 -15.63 -28.08
N ASP A 67 -36.43 -14.31 -27.98
CA ASP A 67 -36.81 -13.37 -29.04
C ASP A 67 -35.65 -13.20 -30.02
N ASP A 68 -35.70 -13.99 -31.10
CA ASP A 68 -34.70 -14.07 -32.15
C ASP A 68 -35.12 -13.16 -33.33
N SER A 69 -34.93 -11.84 -33.17
CA SER A 69 -34.91 -10.92 -34.31
C SER A 69 -34.21 -9.60 -33.97
N ARG A 70 -32.97 -9.43 -34.44
CA ARG A 70 -32.33 -8.10 -34.53
C ARG A 70 -31.92 -7.79 -35.97
N PRO A 71 -32.26 -6.60 -36.50
CA PRO A 71 -31.85 -6.17 -37.82
C PRO A 71 -30.38 -5.71 -37.83
N LYS A 72 -29.70 -5.93 -38.97
CA LYS A 72 -28.33 -5.48 -39.23
C LYS A 72 -28.26 -3.95 -39.32
N PRO A 73 -27.20 -3.30 -38.78
CA PRO A 73 -27.00 -1.87 -38.96
C PRO A 73 -26.42 -1.54 -40.35
N ALA A 74 -26.91 -0.45 -40.92
CA ALA A 74 -26.48 0.12 -42.18
C ALA A 74 -25.08 0.77 -42.06
N SER A 75 -24.33 0.71 -43.16
CA SER A 75 -23.01 1.31 -43.31
C SER A 75 -23.08 2.83 -43.40
N GLU A 76 -22.45 3.54 -42.47
CA GLU A 76 -22.28 4.99 -42.54
C GLU A 76 -20.92 5.39 -43.13
N THR A 77 -21.01 6.34 -44.06
CA THR A 77 -19.98 7.03 -44.82
C THR A 77 -19.06 7.89 -43.95
N LYS A 78 -17.74 7.74 -44.13
CA LYS A 78 -16.70 8.60 -43.55
C LYS A 78 -16.72 9.99 -44.19
N SER A 79 -16.96 11.03 -43.38
CA SER A 79 -16.72 12.43 -43.72
C SER A 79 -15.38 12.87 -43.09
N ALA A 80 -14.48 13.39 -43.91
CA ALA A 80 -13.19 13.92 -43.49
C ALA A 80 -13.33 15.39 -43.06
N ALA A 81 -13.09 15.68 -41.79
CA ALA A 81 -12.94 17.05 -41.28
C ALA A 81 -11.45 17.35 -41.05
N SER A 82 -11.00 18.47 -41.62
CA SER A 82 -9.64 19.02 -41.52
C SER A 82 -9.28 19.38 -40.08
N PRO A 83 -8.01 19.19 -39.65
CA PRO A 83 -7.58 19.62 -38.32
C PRO A 83 -7.35 21.13 -38.29
N GLU A 84 -8.05 21.82 -37.39
CA GLU A 84 -7.76 23.19 -36.99
C GLU A 84 -6.36 23.30 -36.37
N ARG A 85 -5.59 24.29 -36.81
CA ARG A 85 -4.28 24.63 -36.26
C ARG A 85 -4.44 25.21 -34.85
N GLN A 86 -3.88 24.54 -33.85
CA GLN A 86 -3.66 25.15 -32.54
C GLN A 86 -2.58 26.25 -32.62
N PRO A 87 -2.74 27.34 -31.84
CA PRO A 87 -1.78 28.44 -31.84
C PRO A 87 -0.47 28.04 -31.16
N ASP A 88 0.61 28.43 -31.81
CA ASP A 88 2.01 28.23 -31.41
C ASP A 88 2.29 29.06 -30.14
N LEU A 89 2.12 28.43 -28.97
CA LEU A 89 2.56 29.00 -27.70
C LEU A 89 4.08 28.91 -27.66
N GLY A 90 4.76 30.05 -27.77
CA GLY A 90 6.21 30.15 -27.66
C GLY A 90 6.73 29.60 -26.34
N ILE A 91 7.06 28.30 -26.32
CA ILE A 91 7.77 27.65 -25.24
C ILE A 91 9.23 28.07 -25.36
N GLY A 92 9.64 29.03 -24.52
CA GLY A 92 11.05 29.31 -24.29
C GLY A 92 11.78 28.00 -24.04
N THR A 93 12.88 27.78 -24.77
CA THR A 93 13.76 26.61 -24.71
C THR A 93 13.89 26.12 -23.27
N LEU A 94 13.23 25.00 -22.96
CA LEU A 94 13.30 24.34 -21.66
C LEU A 94 14.76 23.99 -21.39
N SER A 95 15.34 24.73 -20.44
CA SER A 95 16.70 24.54 -19.96
C SER A 95 16.92 23.10 -19.51
N THR A 96 17.86 22.43 -20.17
CA THR A 96 18.62 21.24 -19.71
C THR A 96 17.78 20.17 -19.01
N LEU A 97 17.30 19.19 -19.79
CA LEU A 97 16.89 17.89 -19.24
C LEU A 97 17.99 17.36 -18.34
N ASP A 98 17.59 16.72 -17.24
CA ASP A 98 18.52 16.11 -16.29
C ASP A 98 19.35 15.02 -16.99
N GLU A 99 20.64 15.27 -17.22
CA GLU A 99 21.54 14.36 -17.95
C GLU A 99 21.88 13.07 -17.19
N ARG A 100 21.47 12.98 -15.91
CA ARG A 100 21.68 11.77 -15.10
C ARG A 100 20.99 10.56 -15.72
N SER A 101 21.64 9.41 -15.55
CA SER A 101 21.10 8.14 -16.03
C SER A 101 19.89 7.73 -15.18
N LEU A 102 18.86 7.19 -15.83
CA LEU A 102 17.75 6.58 -15.08
C LEU A 102 18.28 5.35 -14.34
N PHE A 103 18.02 5.30 -13.03
CA PHE A 103 18.47 4.23 -12.15
C PHE A 103 17.95 2.86 -12.60
N SER A 104 18.78 1.83 -12.40
CA SER A 104 18.42 0.43 -12.57
C SER A 104 19.04 -0.44 -11.49
N PRO A 105 18.41 -1.57 -11.09
CA PRO A 105 18.85 -2.33 -9.91
C PRO A 105 20.20 -3.03 -10.05
N ASP A 106 20.67 -3.26 -11.29
CA ASP A 106 22.02 -3.75 -11.56
C ASP A 106 23.12 -2.77 -11.09
N LYS A 107 22.75 -1.52 -10.77
CA LYS A 107 23.61 -0.51 -10.15
C LYS A 107 23.64 -0.58 -8.63
N MET A 108 22.86 -1.46 -8.00
CA MET A 108 22.87 -1.65 -6.55
C MET A 108 23.95 -2.66 -6.14
N ARG A 109 24.73 -2.33 -5.12
CA ARG A 109 25.62 -3.28 -4.43
C ARG A 109 25.31 -3.28 -2.95
N LEU A 110 24.99 -4.44 -2.39
CA LEU A 110 24.78 -4.60 -0.96
C LEU A 110 26.08 -4.22 -0.23
N VAL A 111 25.97 -3.33 0.75
CA VAL A 111 27.11 -2.91 1.59
C VAL A 111 26.91 -3.25 3.07
N GLY A 112 25.72 -3.68 3.46
CA GLY A 112 25.45 -4.04 4.84
C GLY A 112 23.99 -3.92 5.26
N GLY A 113 23.76 -3.89 6.57
CA GLY A 113 22.44 -3.60 7.12
C GLY A 113 22.29 -3.82 8.62
N TYR A 114 21.04 -3.76 9.06
CA TYR A 114 20.62 -3.87 10.45
C TYR A 114 19.40 -4.79 10.60
N ARG A 115 19.24 -5.39 11.77
CA ARG A 115 18.02 -6.10 12.18
C ARG A 115 17.16 -5.21 13.06
N PHE A 116 15.84 -5.26 12.86
CA PHE A 116 14.91 -4.72 13.86
C PHE A 116 14.77 -5.70 15.02
N PRO A 117 14.76 -5.23 16.27
CA PRO A 117 14.57 -6.10 17.43
C PRO A 117 13.14 -6.64 17.49
N HIS A 118 12.96 -7.64 18.35
CA HIS A 118 11.63 -8.06 18.77
C HIS A 118 11.03 -7.03 19.72
N PHE A 119 9.95 -6.37 19.30
CA PHE A 119 9.24 -5.37 20.11
C PHE A 119 8.08 -6.03 20.85
N ASN A 120 8.30 -6.36 22.12
CA ASN A 120 7.20 -6.66 23.03
C ASN A 120 6.71 -5.37 23.67
N THR A 121 5.41 -5.08 23.54
CA THR A 121 4.77 -4.12 24.44
C THR A 121 4.24 -4.86 25.67
N PRO A 122 4.11 -4.19 26.84
CA PRO A 122 3.59 -4.83 28.04
C PRO A 122 2.15 -5.34 27.92
N THR A 123 1.38 -4.81 26.96
CA THR A 123 -0.09 -4.99 26.89
C THR A 123 -0.55 -5.89 25.76
N THR A 124 0.27 -6.14 24.74
CA THR A 124 -0.06 -7.06 23.64
C THR A 124 1.18 -7.81 23.20
N ALA A 125 1.09 -9.14 23.16
CA ALA A 125 2.06 -9.92 22.41
C ALA A 125 2.08 -9.37 20.97
N SER A 126 3.28 -9.09 20.46
CA SER A 126 3.46 -8.80 19.05
C SER A 126 2.79 -9.94 18.25
N THR A 127 2.00 -9.61 17.23
CA THR A 127 1.57 -10.60 16.23
C THR A 127 2.44 -10.54 14.97
N GLY A 128 3.64 -9.97 15.13
CA GLY A 128 4.57 -9.66 14.06
C GLY A 128 4.41 -8.25 13.51
N PHE A 129 5.24 -7.95 12.51
CA PHE A 129 5.32 -6.63 11.89
C PHE A 129 4.20 -6.45 10.88
N ALA A 130 3.55 -5.29 10.95
CA ALA A 130 2.46 -4.96 10.06
C ALA A 130 2.97 -4.75 8.63
N TRP A 131 2.04 -4.76 7.69
CA TRP A 131 2.34 -4.81 6.27
C TRP A 131 2.85 -3.51 5.64
N GLY A 132 3.01 -2.45 6.42
CA GLY A 132 3.36 -1.13 5.88
C GLY A 132 4.85 -0.86 5.77
N GLY A 133 5.17 0.42 5.57
CA GLY A 133 6.52 0.84 5.27
C GLY A 133 7.44 1.00 6.46
N GLY A 134 8.69 1.32 6.14
CA GLY A 134 9.70 1.79 7.08
C GLY A 134 10.44 3.00 6.52
N THR A 135 11.09 3.77 7.38
CA THR A 135 12.03 4.83 6.99
C THR A 135 13.27 4.82 7.88
N ILE A 136 14.34 5.46 7.45
CA ILE A 136 15.58 5.61 8.21
C ILE A 136 16.09 7.06 8.10
N ALA A 137 16.78 7.53 9.13
CA ALA A 137 17.53 8.78 9.13
C ALA A 137 18.72 8.69 10.10
N THR A 138 19.72 9.55 9.86
CA THR A 138 20.83 9.76 10.80
C THR A 138 20.55 11.01 11.63
N ILE A 139 20.24 10.86 12.92
CA ILE A 139 19.94 12.00 13.80
C ILE A 139 21.02 12.07 14.87
N ASP A 140 21.72 13.20 14.92
CA ASP A 140 22.76 13.49 15.91
C ASP A 140 23.82 12.37 16.00
N GLY A 141 24.24 11.86 14.83
CA GLY A 141 25.26 10.81 14.67
C GLY A 141 24.77 9.37 14.97
N LYS A 142 23.46 9.18 15.16
CA LYS A 142 22.87 7.85 15.39
C LYS A 142 21.94 7.48 14.25
N ILE A 143 21.87 6.19 13.95
CA ILE A 143 20.85 5.65 13.05
C ILE A 143 19.55 5.53 13.81
N HIS A 144 18.50 6.15 13.26
CA HIS A 144 17.12 5.97 13.66
C HIS A 144 16.38 5.33 12.51
N ALA A 145 15.72 4.20 12.76
CA ALA A 145 14.88 3.55 11.76
C ALA A 145 13.50 3.31 12.36
N TRP A 146 12.48 3.55 11.56
CA TRP A 146 11.08 3.39 11.97
C TRP A 146 10.41 2.39 11.07
N CYS A 147 9.50 1.62 11.64
CA CYS A 147 8.62 0.76 10.88
C CYS A 147 7.31 0.54 11.60
N LEU A 148 6.32 0.01 10.89
CA LEU A 148 5.12 -0.46 11.56
C LEU A 148 5.38 -1.75 12.34
N ASN A 149 4.80 -1.83 13.52
CA ASN A 149 4.78 -3.03 14.34
C ASN A 149 3.35 -3.39 14.76
N ASN A 150 3.14 -4.67 15.08
CA ASN A 150 1.92 -5.21 15.64
C ASN A 150 0.70 -4.95 14.74
N GLU A 151 0.35 -5.92 13.89
CA GLU A 151 -0.79 -5.79 12.96
C GLU A 151 -2.11 -5.45 13.67
N ASN A 152 -2.27 -5.87 14.93
CA ASN A 152 -3.48 -5.61 15.71
C ASN A 152 -3.45 -4.24 16.43
N SER A 153 -2.31 -3.86 17.00
CA SER A 153 -2.16 -2.61 17.77
C SER A 153 -1.72 -1.41 16.94
N LYS A 154 -1.33 -1.62 15.67
CA LYS A 154 -1.15 -0.58 14.65
C LYS A 154 -0.12 0.48 15.08
N GLN A 155 1.04 0.00 15.51
CA GLN A 155 2.06 0.85 16.14
C GLN A 155 3.13 1.26 15.15
N VAL A 156 3.78 2.37 15.44
CA VAL A 156 5.06 2.74 14.83
C VAL A 156 6.13 2.57 15.90
N VAL A 157 7.17 1.81 15.58
CA VAL A 157 8.30 1.57 16.47
C VAL A 157 9.54 2.21 15.89
N GLU A 158 10.38 2.74 16.76
CA GLU A 158 11.71 3.24 16.45
C GLU A 158 12.76 2.23 16.92
N GLY A 159 13.72 1.92 16.05
CA GLY A 159 14.98 1.30 16.41
C GLY A 159 16.10 2.34 16.34
N VAL A 160 16.98 2.36 17.34
CA VAL A 160 18.11 3.30 17.41
C VAL A 160 19.42 2.55 17.56
N LEU A 161 20.47 2.94 16.85
CA LEU A 161 21.78 2.33 17.02
C LEU A 161 22.93 3.28 16.65
N SER A 162 24.09 3.06 17.26
CA SER A 162 25.31 3.85 17.03
C SER A 162 26.51 2.98 16.62
N VAL A 163 26.27 1.70 16.31
CA VAL A 163 27.32 0.78 15.87
C VAL A 163 27.34 0.70 14.33
N PRO A 164 28.50 0.37 13.73
CA PRO A 164 28.57 0.11 12.30
C PRO A 164 27.55 -0.93 11.86
N MET A 165 27.03 -0.80 10.64
CA MET A 165 26.16 -1.83 10.04
C MET A 165 26.91 -3.15 9.85
N GLY A 166 26.16 -4.24 9.72
CA GLY A 166 26.73 -5.52 9.32
C GLY A 166 27.32 -5.45 7.92
N THR A 167 28.11 -6.44 7.51
CA THR A 167 28.71 -6.49 6.16
C THR A 167 28.03 -7.57 5.30
N PRO A 168 28.17 -7.51 3.97
CA PRO A 168 27.62 -8.53 3.06
C PRO A 168 28.16 -9.95 3.33
N ASP A 169 29.39 -10.06 3.84
CA ASP A 169 30.02 -11.34 4.19
C ASP A 169 29.45 -11.98 5.47
N THR A 170 28.74 -11.18 6.28
CA THR A 170 28.04 -11.68 7.47
C THR A 170 26.59 -12.02 7.10
N PRO A 171 26.09 -13.22 7.45
CA PRO A 171 24.69 -13.56 7.25
C PRO A 171 23.73 -12.49 7.81
N PRO A 172 22.66 -12.09 7.08
CA PRO A 172 21.79 -11.00 7.51
C PRO A 172 21.10 -11.21 8.87
N ASP A 173 20.85 -12.46 9.26
CA ASP A 173 20.32 -12.84 10.58
C ASP A 173 21.32 -12.62 11.73
N LYS A 174 22.58 -12.33 11.42
CA LYS A 174 23.65 -11.98 12.36
C LYS A 174 24.05 -10.50 12.32
N TRP A 175 23.44 -9.69 11.46
CA TRP A 175 23.73 -8.25 11.43
C TRP A 175 23.42 -7.58 12.78
N PRO A 176 24.02 -6.42 13.08
CA PRO A 176 23.75 -5.67 14.29
C PRO A 176 22.25 -5.38 14.44
N MET A 177 21.73 -5.59 15.63
CA MET A 177 20.33 -5.38 15.96
C MET A 177 20.15 -3.96 16.50
N LEU A 178 19.17 -3.23 15.97
CA LEU A 178 18.77 -1.93 16.50
C LEU A 178 18.30 -2.09 17.95
N SER A 179 18.57 -1.10 18.80
CA SER A 179 18.00 -1.05 20.15
C SER A 179 16.59 -0.47 20.11
N ASN A 180 15.73 -0.89 21.05
CA ASN A 180 14.37 -0.37 21.14
C ASN A 180 14.40 1.14 21.46
N GLY A 181 13.78 1.95 20.60
CA GLY A 181 13.52 3.37 20.79
C GLY A 181 12.10 3.63 21.27
N ALA A 182 11.50 4.71 20.79
CA ALA A 182 10.12 5.06 21.08
C ALA A 182 9.11 4.17 20.35
N VAL A 183 7.89 4.10 20.89
CA VAL A 183 6.74 3.41 20.32
C VAL A 183 5.56 4.36 20.37
N TRP A 184 4.88 4.54 19.24
CA TRP A 184 3.64 5.31 19.16
C TRP A 184 2.48 4.41 18.75
N SER A 185 1.40 4.42 19.52
CA SER A 185 0.13 3.84 19.11
C SER A 185 -0.55 4.71 18.05
N ARG A 186 -1.48 4.11 17.29
CA ARG A 186 -2.33 4.87 16.37
C ARG A 186 -3.03 6.05 17.06
N SER A 187 -3.59 5.84 18.25
CA SER A 187 -4.31 6.87 19.03
C SER A 187 -3.41 8.00 19.53
N GLN A 188 -2.10 7.78 19.65
CA GLN A 188 -1.14 8.84 19.95
C GLN A 188 -0.79 9.65 18.69
N LEU A 189 -0.82 9.01 17.52
CA LEU A 189 -0.42 9.63 16.25
C LEU A 189 -1.57 10.42 15.60
N PHE A 190 -2.80 9.96 15.73
CA PHE A 190 -3.93 10.52 15.00
C PHE A 190 -5.16 10.67 15.90
N ASP A 191 -5.97 11.70 15.63
CA ASP A 191 -7.35 11.78 16.12
C ASP A 191 -8.15 10.55 15.64
N GLU A 192 -8.73 9.81 16.59
CA GLU A 192 -9.51 8.62 16.27
C GLU A 192 -10.92 8.93 15.78
N THR A 193 -11.34 10.20 15.81
CA THR A 193 -12.65 10.63 15.30
C THR A 193 -12.81 10.22 13.83
N GLY A 194 -13.82 9.41 13.54
CA GLY A 194 -14.06 8.89 12.19
C GLY A 194 -13.14 7.74 11.74
N MET A 195 -12.13 7.36 12.53
CA MET A 195 -11.27 6.22 12.23
C MET A 195 -11.92 4.89 12.65
N ASN A 196 -11.78 3.87 11.81
CA ASN A 196 -12.23 2.51 12.09
C ASN A 196 -11.07 1.49 12.17
N GLY A 197 -11.40 0.21 12.27
CA GLY A 197 -10.43 -0.90 12.28
C GLY A 197 -9.54 -1.02 11.04
N TYR A 198 -9.85 -0.33 9.96
CA TYR A 198 -9.11 -0.38 8.69
C TYR A 198 -8.14 0.78 8.48
N HIS A 199 -8.21 1.78 9.35
CA HIS A 199 -7.29 2.92 9.41
C HIS A 199 -6.03 2.54 10.19
N LEU A 200 -4.89 2.63 9.52
CA LEU A 200 -3.58 2.19 10.01
C LEU A 200 -2.51 3.21 9.63
N PRO A 201 -1.53 3.54 10.50
CA PRO A 201 -0.31 4.18 10.04
C PRO A 201 0.33 3.31 8.94
N ASN A 202 0.91 3.92 7.90
CA ASN A 202 1.47 3.16 6.79
C ASN A 202 2.68 3.82 6.13
N GLY A 203 2.49 5.01 5.56
CA GLY A 203 3.57 5.78 4.98
C GLY A 203 4.33 6.55 6.06
N MET A 204 5.64 6.69 5.88
CA MET A 204 6.48 7.45 6.79
C MET A 204 7.71 8.01 6.10
N VAL A 205 8.11 9.24 6.41
CA VAL A 205 9.37 9.80 5.91
C VAL A 205 9.94 10.78 6.91
N PHE A 206 11.26 10.76 7.08
CA PHE A 206 11.94 11.74 7.92
C PHE A 206 12.43 12.92 7.06
N ASP A 207 12.06 14.13 7.46
CA ASP A 207 12.56 15.36 6.88
C ASP A 207 13.61 15.99 7.80
N TYR A 208 14.84 16.04 7.30
CA TYR A 208 15.98 16.62 8.02
C TYR A 208 15.83 18.13 8.23
N GLU A 209 15.17 18.86 7.32
CA GLU A 209 15.04 20.32 7.40
C GLU A 209 14.13 20.72 8.56
N SER A 210 12.95 20.11 8.65
CA SER A 210 12.02 20.34 9.77
C SER A 210 12.32 19.50 11.02
N ARG A 211 13.25 18.54 10.93
CA ARG A 211 13.53 17.52 11.94
C ARG A 211 12.26 16.79 12.39
N ARG A 212 11.44 16.38 11.43
CA ARG A 212 10.17 15.70 11.67
C ARG A 212 10.10 14.36 10.97
N LEU A 213 9.60 13.36 11.69
CA LEU A 213 9.09 12.12 11.09
C LEU A 213 7.64 12.38 10.71
N PHE A 214 7.32 12.43 9.43
CA PHE A 214 5.95 12.46 8.94
C PHE A 214 5.41 11.05 8.80
N LEU A 215 4.11 10.89 9.08
CA LEU A 215 3.40 9.62 8.99
C LEU A 215 2.04 9.83 8.35
N SER A 216 1.65 8.94 7.43
CA SER A 216 0.30 8.91 6.89
C SER A 216 -0.48 7.73 7.46
N CYS A 217 -1.76 7.97 7.70
CA CYS A 217 -2.76 6.94 7.90
C CYS A 217 -3.27 6.47 6.52
N TYR A 218 -3.69 5.22 6.47
CA TYR A 218 -4.19 4.54 5.29
C TYR A 218 -5.41 3.73 5.67
N SER A 219 -6.46 3.78 4.84
CA SER A 219 -7.61 2.88 4.95
C SER A 219 -7.47 1.72 3.97
N ARG A 220 -7.56 0.48 4.49
CA ARG A 220 -7.59 -0.73 3.65
C ARG A 220 -8.85 -0.82 2.78
N TYR A 221 -9.96 -0.30 3.28
CA TYR A 221 -11.26 -0.32 2.61
C TYR A 221 -11.71 1.11 2.39
N ASP A 222 -11.94 1.43 1.14
CA ASP A 222 -12.32 2.76 0.66
C ASP A 222 -13.82 3.05 0.89
N THR A 223 -14.37 2.48 1.96
CA THR A 223 -15.82 2.41 2.21
C THR A 223 -16.27 3.39 3.29
N THR A 224 -15.36 4.21 3.80
CA THR A 224 -15.65 5.21 4.83
C THR A 224 -15.11 6.57 4.43
N PRO A 225 -15.80 7.66 4.81
CA PRO A 225 -15.28 9.02 4.62
C PRO A 225 -13.87 9.15 5.20
N ASP A 226 -13.04 9.95 4.54
CA ASP A 226 -11.70 10.27 5.04
C ASP A 226 -11.80 10.89 6.45
N PRO A 227 -10.96 10.45 7.40
CA PRO A 227 -10.96 11.03 8.73
C PRO A 227 -10.44 12.48 8.68
N PRO A 228 -10.86 13.34 9.62
CA PRO A 228 -10.50 14.76 9.65
C PRO A 228 -8.98 14.99 9.83
N GLN A 229 -8.24 13.97 10.27
CA GLN A 229 -6.80 13.94 10.36
C GLN A 229 -6.30 12.57 9.91
N TRP A 230 -5.39 12.55 8.94
CA TRP A 230 -4.71 11.31 8.54
C TRP A 230 -3.24 11.50 8.22
N ILE A 231 -2.68 12.68 8.45
CA ILE A 231 -1.24 12.89 8.44
C ILE A 231 -0.81 13.45 9.80
N ALA A 232 0.21 12.81 10.36
CA ALA A 232 0.81 13.13 11.63
C ALA A 232 2.30 13.40 11.47
N ALA A 233 2.90 14.02 12.47
CA ALA A 233 4.32 14.30 12.49
C ALA A 233 4.83 14.22 13.93
N VAL A 234 6.01 13.62 14.08
CA VAL A 234 6.75 13.56 15.35
C VAL A 234 7.96 14.48 15.25
N GLN A 235 8.03 15.47 16.14
CA GLN A 235 9.14 16.43 16.23
C GLN A 235 10.34 15.81 16.94
N TYR A 236 11.54 15.91 16.34
CA TYR A 236 12.80 15.51 16.96
C TYR A 236 13.61 16.73 17.43
N PRO A 237 14.37 16.58 18.54
CA PRO A 237 14.60 15.35 19.33
C PRO A 237 13.55 15.06 20.42
N GLN A 238 12.55 15.92 20.61
CA GLN A 238 11.59 15.81 21.72
C GLN A 238 10.66 14.58 21.62
N LYS A 239 10.53 14.00 20.43
CA LYS A 239 9.66 12.86 20.11
C LYS A 239 8.18 13.13 20.41
N THR A 240 7.77 14.39 20.32
CA THR A 240 6.40 14.83 20.53
C THR A 240 5.61 14.82 19.22
N VAL A 241 4.35 14.41 19.27
CA VAL A 241 3.44 14.51 18.13
C VAL A 241 3.00 15.97 17.98
N VAL A 242 3.12 16.55 16.79
CA VAL A 242 2.98 18.02 16.57
C VAL A 242 2.13 18.42 15.36
N SER A 243 1.43 17.50 14.70
CA SER A 243 0.65 17.88 13.51
C SER A 243 -0.68 17.18 13.35
N ASP A 244 -1.66 17.99 12.97
CA ASP A 244 -3.01 17.58 12.60
C ASP A 244 -3.33 18.16 11.22
N PHE A 245 -3.17 17.37 10.16
CA PHE A 245 -3.69 17.77 8.85
C PHE A 245 -4.22 16.60 8.03
N ALA A 246 -5.24 16.89 7.24
CA ALA A 246 -5.86 16.01 6.26
C ALA A 246 -5.98 16.79 4.95
N PRO A 247 -5.09 16.57 3.98
CA PRO A 247 -5.26 17.19 2.69
C PRO A 247 -6.51 16.67 2.01
N ALA A 248 -7.26 17.56 1.36
CA ALA A 248 -8.35 17.18 0.49
C ALA A 248 -7.77 16.35 -0.66
N LEU A 249 -8.24 15.12 -0.80
CA LEU A 249 -7.87 14.25 -1.90
C LEU A 249 -8.84 14.48 -3.05
N PRO A 250 -8.38 14.43 -4.33
CA PRO A 250 -9.21 14.68 -5.51
C PRO A 250 -10.54 13.91 -5.53
N ASP A 251 -10.65 12.80 -4.80
CA ASP A 251 -11.85 11.95 -4.73
C ASP A 251 -12.07 11.30 -3.35
N ASN A 252 -11.47 11.87 -2.30
CA ASN A 252 -11.49 11.31 -0.93
C ASN A 252 -10.94 9.86 -0.84
N LEU A 253 -9.90 9.55 -1.63
CA LEU A 253 -9.30 8.21 -1.71
C LEU A 253 -7.96 8.14 -1.00
N MET A 254 -8.01 8.13 0.33
CA MET A 254 -6.80 7.91 1.12
C MET A 254 -6.13 6.57 0.79
N SER A 255 -6.88 5.61 0.24
CA SER A 255 -6.35 4.34 -0.23
C SER A 255 -5.31 4.47 -1.35
N VAL A 256 -5.38 5.53 -2.17
CA VAL A 256 -4.49 5.75 -3.33
C VAL A 256 -3.19 6.45 -2.95
N PHE A 257 -3.19 7.33 -1.95
CA PHE A 257 -2.03 8.17 -1.61
C PHE A 257 -1.50 7.96 -0.18
N GLY A 258 -2.30 7.45 0.75
CA GLY A 258 -1.95 7.36 2.17
C GLY A 258 -1.05 6.19 2.57
N GLY A 259 -0.65 5.33 1.62
CA GLY A 259 0.13 4.12 1.92
C GLY A 259 1.65 4.26 1.94
N GLY A 260 2.18 5.43 1.61
CA GLY A 260 3.61 5.68 1.49
C GLY A 260 3.90 7.17 1.44
N MET A 261 5.10 7.56 1.86
CA MET A 261 5.57 8.93 1.81
C MET A 261 7.00 8.97 1.27
N MET A 262 7.35 10.07 0.61
CA MET A 262 8.72 10.37 0.19
C MET A 262 8.94 11.88 0.20
N LEU A 263 10.20 12.31 0.04
CA LEU A 263 10.53 13.71 -0.17
C LEU A 263 11.02 13.92 -1.59
N ALA A 264 10.45 14.90 -2.29
CA ALA A 264 11.02 15.38 -3.54
C ALA A 264 12.38 16.07 -3.28
N PRO A 265 13.32 16.00 -4.26
CA PRO A 265 14.53 16.82 -4.25
C PRO A 265 14.17 18.29 -4.07
N LYS A 266 14.96 18.99 -3.26
CA LYS A 266 14.70 20.41 -2.96
C LYS A 266 14.67 21.26 -4.24
N SER A 267 15.63 21.05 -5.12
CA SER A 267 15.73 21.73 -6.42
C SER A 267 14.48 21.54 -7.28
N TRP A 268 13.95 20.32 -7.32
CA TRP A 268 12.71 20.01 -8.05
C TRP A 268 11.50 20.71 -7.39
N ALA A 269 11.37 20.59 -6.07
CA ALA A 269 10.25 21.17 -5.33
C ALA A 269 10.20 22.70 -5.43
N ASP A 270 11.35 23.37 -5.28
CA ASP A 270 11.45 24.82 -5.38
C ASP A 270 10.99 25.32 -6.77
N LYS A 271 11.29 24.56 -7.83
CA LYS A 271 10.94 24.91 -9.22
C LYS A 271 9.51 24.54 -9.62
N HIS A 272 8.98 23.40 -9.14
CA HIS A 272 7.76 22.79 -9.68
C HIS A 272 6.59 22.66 -8.69
N ALA A 273 6.86 22.89 -7.40
CA ALA A 273 5.91 22.71 -6.31
C ALA A 273 6.01 23.81 -5.24
N SER A 274 6.49 25.00 -5.58
CA SER A 274 6.59 26.15 -4.65
C SER A 274 7.37 25.84 -3.36
N GLY A 275 8.39 24.98 -3.45
CA GLY A 275 9.20 24.53 -2.32
C GLY A 275 8.58 23.42 -1.47
N HIS A 276 7.37 22.95 -1.82
CA HIS A 276 6.75 21.83 -1.11
C HIS A 276 7.38 20.50 -1.52
N ARG A 277 7.96 19.80 -0.55
CA ARG A 277 8.73 18.57 -0.79
C ARG A 277 8.01 17.28 -0.38
N LEU A 278 7.08 17.34 0.56
CA LEU A 278 6.43 16.15 1.10
C LEU A 278 5.51 15.56 0.03
N CYS A 279 5.80 14.33 -0.37
CA CYS A 279 4.99 13.59 -1.32
C CYS A 279 4.22 12.47 -0.61
N LEU A 280 2.96 12.35 -0.96
CA LEU A 280 2.08 11.24 -0.60
C LEU A 280 2.05 10.30 -1.78
N ALA A 281 2.35 9.04 -1.54
CA ALA A 281 2.51 8.10 -2.61
C ALA A 281 2.06 6.72 -2.20
N ARG A 282 1.24 6.10 -3.03
CA ARG A 282 0.96 4.67 -2.92
C ARG A 282 0.53 4.15 -4.28
N GLY A 283 -0.70 3.67 -4.41
CA GLY A 283 -1.18 2.91 -5.55
C GLY A 283 -0.93 1.40 -5.45
N GLY A 284 -1.11 0.70 -6.56
CA GLY A 284 -1.05 -0.76 -6.67
C GLY A 284 -2.27 -1.44 -6.06
N PHE A 285 -2.67 -2.59 -6.58
CA PHE A 285 -3.92 -3.27 -6.22
C PHE A 285 -3.91 -3.66 -4.73
N PRO A 286 -4.58 -2.90 -3.83
CA PRO A 286 -4.84 -3.43 -2.51
C PRO A 286 -5.93 -4.47 -2.68
N SER A 287 -5.82 -5.62 -2.04
CA SER A 287 -6.92 -6.59 -2.02
C SER A 287 -8.18 -5.93 -1.43
N GLY A 288 -9.06 -5.38 -2.27
CA GLY A 288 -10.20 -4.56 -1.83
C GLY A 288 -10.78 -3.62 -2.91
N GLN A 289 -12.01 -3.16 -2.68
CA GLN A 289 -12.71 -2.18 -3.51
C GLN A 289 -12.12 -0.77 -3.25
N GLY A 290 -11.72 -0.05 -4.31
CA GLY A 290 -11.37 1.39 -4.24
C GLY A 290 -9.90 1.80 -4.48
N GLY A 291 -8.95 0.86 -4.59
CA GLY A 291 -7.55 1.20 -4.89
C GLY A 291 -7.26 1.65 -6.33
N SER A 292 -6.03 2.14 -6.57
CA SER A 292 -5.49 2.37 -7.93
C SER A 292 -4.79 1.10 -8.46
N TYR A 293 -4.87 0.85 -9.76
CA TYR A 293 -4.23 -0.31 -10.41
C TYR A 293 -2.70 -0.24 -10.44
N GLY A 294 -2.09 0.92 -10.22
CA GLY A 294 -0.65 1.11 -10.29
C GLY A 294 -0.18 2.17 -9.30
N PRO A 295 1.13 2.46 -9.24
CA PRO A 295 1.67 3.51 -8.39
C PRO A 295 0.95 4.85 -8.60
N ALA A 296 0.84 5.61 -7.52
CA ALA A 296 0.32 6.97 -7.50
C ALA A 296 1.20 7.84 -6.60
N ALA A 297 1.33 9.11 -6.97
CA ALA A 297 2.09 10.10 -6.22
C ALA A 297 1.45 11.49 -6.36
N ALA A 298 1.46 12.23 -5.26
CA ALA A 298 1.05 13.62 -5.19
C ALA A 298 1.97 14.40 -4.26
N VAL A 299 2.19 15.68 -4.56
CA VAL A 299 2.93 16.60 -3.69
C VAL A 299 1.94 17.30 -2.78
N LEU A 300 2.24 17.40 -1.49
CA LEU A 300 1.45 18.16 -0.53
C LEU A 300 1.77 19.66 -0.66
N THR A 301 0.92 20.42 -1.35
CA THR A 301 1.12 21.85 -1.65
C THR A 301 0.54 22.79 -0.59
N GLY A 302 0.27 22.27 0.61
CA GLY A 302 -0.34 22.99 1.72
C GLY A 302 -0.91 22.02 2.75
N LYS A 303 -1.44 22.52 3.86
CA LYS A 303 -2.03 21.64 4.89
C LYS A 303 -3.27 20.90 4.40
N SER A 304 -3.99 21.47 3.44
CA SER A 304 -5.29 20.97 2.97
C SER A 304 -5.32 20.62 1.48
N SER A 305 -4.20 20.68 0.75
CA SER A 305 -4.18 20.50 -0.70
C SER A 305 -3.03 19.64 -1.19
N ILE A 306 -3.28 18.90 -2.25
CA ILE A 306 -2.26 18.14 -2.98
C ILE A 306 -2.28 18.49 -4.47
N LYS A 307 -1.13 18.33 -5.12
CA LYS A 307 -0.94 18.35 -6.57
C LYS A 307 -0.55 16.95 -7.03
N THR A 308 -1.46 16.27 -7.73
CA THR A 308 -1.19 14.94 -8.30
C THR A 308 -0.13 15.03 -9.39
N ILE A 309 0.91 14.20 -9.30
CA ILE A 309 2.00 14.12 -10.29
C ILE A 309 2.03 12.78 -11.01
N MET A 310 1.43 11.74 -10.43
CA MET A 310 1.24 10.44 -11.05
C MET A 310 0.00 9.78 -10.46
N ARG A 311 -0.86 9.21 -11.31
CA ARG A 311 -2.00 8.43 -10.85
C ARG A 311 -2.45 7.47 -11.93
N PHE A 312 -2.35 6.17 -11.66
CA PHE A 312 -3.01 5.17 -12.48
C PHE A 312 -4.52 5.15 -12.19
N ALA A 313 -5.31 4.79 -13.21
CA ALA A 313 -6.77 4.70 -13.14
C ALA A 313 -7.22 4.08 -11.81
N ALA A 314 -8.19 4.71 -11.16
CA ALA A 314 -8.77 4.23 -9.91
C ALA A 314 -10.04 3.42 -10.21
N ASN A 315 -10.32 2.41 -9.36
CA ASN A 315 -11.48 1.54 -9.53
C ASN A 315 -12.82 2.29 -9.67
N TYR A 316 -12.98 3.42 -8.99
CA TYR A 316 -14.23 4.19 -9.01
C TYR A 316 -14.42 5.02 -10.29
N GLU A 317 -13.36 5.52 -10.95
CA GLU A 317 -13.51 6.25 -12.23
C GLU A 317 -14.03 5.30 -13.31
N ILE A 318 -13.52 4.07 -13.31
CA ILE A 318 -14.02 2.99 -14.17
C ILE A 318 -15.47 2.63 -13.81
N GLY A 319 -15.83 2.64 -12.52
CA GLY A 319 -17.20 2.41 -12.06
C GLY A 319 -18.18 3.55 -12.38
N LYS A 320 -17.70 4.80 -12.46
CA LYS A 320 -18.51 5.99 -12.78
C LYS A 320 -18.80 6.08 -14.28
N ASP A 321 -17.83 5.76 -15.13
CA ASP A 321 -18.04 5.61 -16.58
C ASP A 321 -19.06 4.50 -16.91
N VAL A 322 -19.24 3.52 -16.01
CA VAL A 322 -20.27 2.46 -16.10
C VAL A 322 -21.66 2.97 -15.68
N ALA A 323 -21.76 4.00 -14.84
CA ALA A 323 -23.03 4.54 -14.36
C ALA A 323 -23.66 5.55 -15.34
N ASP A 324 -22.84 6.26 -16.12
CA ASP A 324 -23.27 7.38 -16.98
C ASP A 324 -23.49 6.99 -18.47
N GLY A 325 -23.44 5.70 -18.85
CA GLY A 325 -23.66 5.25 -20.24
C GLY A 325 -23.75 3.73 -20.43
N PRO A 326 -24.14 3.23 -21.63
CA PRO A 326 -24.33 1.81 -21.87
C PRO A 326 -23.00 1.05 -21.77
N PRO A 327 -23.02 -0.19 -21.26
CA PRO A 327 -21.84 -0.91 -20.81
C PRO A 327 -20.89 -1.20 -21.97
N PHE A 328 -19.75 -0.51 -22.01
CA PHE A 328 -18.58 -1.13 -22.62
C PHE A 328 -18.22 -2.36 -21.77
N PRO A 329 -17.79 -3.48 -22.37
CA PRO A 329 -17.75 -4.80 -21.73
C PRO A 329 -16.70 -4.81 -20.61
N THR A 330 -17.04 -4.33 -19.42
CA THR A 330 -16.05 -3.90 -18.43
C THR A 330 -15.30 -5.05 -17.80
N LYS A 331 -15.91 -6.19 -17.50
CA LYS A 331 -15.15 -7.30 -16.93
C LYS A 331 -14.09 -7.84 -17.90
N GLU A 332 -14.48 -8.13 -19.13
CA GLU A 332 -13.55 -8.63 -20.15
C GLU A 332 -12.55 -7.57 -20.63
N LYS A 333 -12.88 -6.28 -20.62
CA LYS A 333 -11.97 -5.18 -21.00
C LYS A 333 -11.04 -4.78 -19.84
N ILE A 334 -11.48 -4.94 -18.59
CA ILE A 334 -10.65 -4.81 -17.38
C ILE A 334 -9.68 -6.00 -17.28
N GLU A 335 -10.14 -7.22 -17.62
CA GLU A 335 -9.29 -8.41 -17.70
C GLU A 335 -8.34 -8.32 -18.91
N ARG A 336 -8.78 -7.84 -20.09
CA ARG A 336 -7.95 -7.69 -21.29
C ARG A 336 -7.00 -6.48 -21.27
N GLY A 337 -7.18 -5.52 -20.37
CA GLY A 337 -6.49 -4.22 -20.39
C GLY A 337 -7.13 -3.23 -21.40
N PHE A 338 -6.84 -1.94 -21.23
CA PHE A 338 -7.42 -0.88 -22.08
C PHE A 338 -6.99 -1.03 -23.56
N ASN A 339 -7.88 -0.66 -24.49
CA ASN A 339 -7.73 -0.91 -25.94
C ASN A 339 -6.53 -0.20 -26.60
N ASP A 340 -5.87 0.74 -25.92
CA ASP A 340 -4.67 1.45 -26.38
C ASP A 340 -3.35 0.77 -25.97
N TYR A 341 -3.43 -0.38 -25.27
CA TYR A 341 -2.28 -1.19 -24.86
C TYR A 341 -1.99 -2.36 -25.82
N GLU A 342 -2.20 -2.19 -27.13
CA GLU A 342 -1.81 -3.20 -28.15
C GLU A 342 -0.28 -3.34 -28.32
N SER A 343 0.51 -2.46 -27.68
CA SER A 343 1.95 -2.65 -27.50
C SER A 343 2.22 -3.16 -26.09
N HIS A 344 2.93 -4.29 -25.98
CA HIS A 344 3.29 -4.99 -24.75
C HIS A 344 3.41 -4.07 -23.53
N LEU A 345 2.58 -4.30 -22.51
CA LEU A 345 2.60 -3.59 -21.23
C LEU A 345 4.02 -3.61 -20.63
N THR A 346 4.77 -2.50 -20.75
CA THR A 346 6.18 -2.40 -20.34
C THR A 346 6.41 -2.47 -18.82
N TRP A 347 5.34 -2.53 -18.03
CA TRP A 347 5.36 -2.53 -16.56
C TRP A 347 4.76 -3.80 -15.94
N VAL A 348 4.39 -4.79 -16.76
CA VAL A 348 3.93 -6.11 -16.31
C VAL A 348 4.97 -7.12 -16.79
N PHE A 349 5.30 -8.12 -15.98
CA PHE A 349 6.00 -9.27 -16.53
C PHE A 349 5.12 -9.88 -17.63
N SER A 350 5.70 -10.32 -18.74
CA SER A 350 5.03 -11.35 -19.52
C SER A 350 4.65 -12.46 -18.53
N PRO A 351 3.39 -12.96 -18.57
CA PRO A 351 3.05 -14.14 -17.82
C PRO A 351 4.13 -15.21 -18.06
N ASP A 352 4.45 -15.99 -17.04
CA ASP A 352 5.30 -17.17 -17.23
C ASP A 352 4.46 -18.18 -18.07
N GLY A 353 4.36 -17.98 -19.40
CA GLY A 353 3.45 -18.72 -20.29
C GLY A 353 2.24 -17.91 -20.80
N GLU A 354 1.17 -18.60 -21.22
CA GLU A 354 -0.01 -18.04 -21.92
C GLU A 354 -1.10 -17.43 -21.01
N THR A 355 -0.91 -17.35 -19.69
CA THR A 355 -1.90 -16.74 -18.78
C THR A 355 -1.25 -16.06 -17.58
N GLY A 356 -1.64 -14.81 -17.32
CA GLY A 356 -1.34 -14.14 -16.05
C GLY A 356 -1.80 -12.69 -16.02
N TYR A 357 -2.56 -12.37 -14.97
CA TYR A 357 -3.09 -11.03 -14.68
C TYR A 357 -2.28 -10.35 -13.56
N PHE A 358 -2.46 -9.04 -13.43
CA PHE A 358 -1.74 -8.20 -12.47
C PHE A 358 -2.36 -8.22 -11.07
N THR A 359 -1.51 -8.47 -10.07
CA THR A 359 -1.72 -8.10 -8.66
C THR A 359 -0.36 -7.70 -8.09
N GLY A 360 0.01 -6.43 -8.30
CA GLY A 360 1.19 -5.84 -7.69
C GLY A 360 0.78 -5.03 -6.48
N GLU A 361 1.09 -5.53 -5.30
CA GLU A 361 0.76 -4.82 -4.08
C GLU A 361 1.91 -3.94 -3.62
N ILE A 362 1.73 -2.64 -3.77
CA ILE A 362 2.66 -1.64 -3.29
C ILE A 362 2.30 -1.37 -1.83
N ARG A 363 3.24 -1.74 -0.96
CA ARG A 363 3.08 -1.61 0.49
C ARG A 363 4.30 -0.94 1.07
N GLY A 364 4.21 0.36 1.36
CA GLY A 364 5.26 1.13 2.02
C GLY A 364 5.79 2.30 1.18
N ASN A 365 6.93 2.83 1.60
CA ASN A 365 7.46 4.07 1.07
C ASN A 365 8.20 3.90 -0.25
N PRO A 366 7.96 4.79 -1.23
CA PRO A 366 8.88 4.98 -2.34
C PRO A 366 10.08 5.86 -1.96
N ALA A 367 11.07 5.87 -2.84
CA ALA A 367 12.22 6.77 -2.76
C ALA A 367 12.29 7.66 -3.99
N TRP A 368 12.52 8.96 -3.80
CA TRP A 368 12.98 9.83 -4.86
C TRP A 368 14.51 9.90 -4.80
N LEU A 369 15.16 9.35 -5.83
CA LEU A 369 16.60 9.28 -5.92
C LEU A 369 17.15 10.64 -6.39
N ASP A 370 17.99 11.24 -5.55
CA ASP A 370 18.78 12.44 -5.88
C ASP A 370 20.27 12.11 -5.77
N HIS A 371 20.74 11.25 -6.67
CA HIS A 371 22.15 10.85 -6.76
C HIS A 371 22.85 11.71 -7.82
N PRO A 372 24.16 11.98 -7.70
CA PRO A 372 24.89 12.73 -8.73
C PRO A 372 24.80 12.12 -10.12
N ASP A 373 24.86 10.78 -10.21
CA ASP A 373 24.90 10.07 -11.50
C ASP A 373 23.56 9.45 -11.92
N TYR A 374 22.64 9.32 -10.95
CA TYR A 374 21.38 8.59 -11.15
C TYR A 374 20.17 9.40 -10.73
N LYS A 375 19.10 9.28 -11.52
CA LYS A 375 17.77 9.79 -11.21
C LYS A 375 16.75 8.67 -11.18
N GLY A 376 15.64 8.86 -10.46
CA GLY A 376 14.56 7.89 -10.44
C GLY A 376 13.59 8.12 -9.30
N VAL A 377 12.33 7.77 -9.49
CA VAL A 377 11.38 7.57 -8.39
C VAL A 377 11.02 6.10 -8.30
N ILE A 378 11.28 5.51 -7.14
CA ILE A 378 11.44 4.08 -6.97
C ILE A 378 10.35 3.53 -6.06
N TRP A 379 9.66 2.48 -6.49
CA TRP A 379 8.81 1.65 -5.63
C TRP A 379 9.33 0.23 -5.58
N VAL A 380 9.22 -0.41 -4.42
CA VAL A 380 9.37 -1.85 -4.31
C VAL A 380 7.99 -2.48 -4.05
N LEU A 381 7.74 -3.62 -4.67
CA LEU A 381 6.49 -4.35 -4.48
C LEU A 381 6.72 -5.85 -4.51
N ARG A 382 5.72 -6.55 -3.97
CA ARG A 382 5.57 -7.98 -4.14
C ARG A 382 4.64 -8.22 -5.33
N ALA A 383 5.19 -8.73 -6.42
CA ALA A 383 4.40 -9.13 -7.58
C ALA A 383 4.08 -10.62 -7.51
N SER A 384 2.83 -10.97 -7.78
CA SER A 384 2.40 -12.35 -7.90
C SER A 384 3.00 -13.04 -9.13
N LYS A 385 3.12 -14.36 -9.03
CA LYS A 385 3.66 -15.23 -10.07
C LYS A 385 2.73 -16.43 -10.25
N GLY A 386 2.55 -16.89 -11.48
CA GLY A 386 1.68 -18.02 -11.81
C GLY A 386 0.18 -17.68 -11.71
N ASP A 387 -0.65 -18.72 -11.56
CA ASP A 387 -2.10 -18.60 -11.54
C ASP A 387 -2.60 -17.70 -10.41
N LEU A 388 -3.52 -16.81 -10.75
CA LEU A 388 -4.23 -16.03 -9.76
C LEU A 388 -5.48 -16.76 -9.27
N ARG A 389 -5.67 -16.79 -7.95
CA ARG A 389 -6.87 -17.32 -7.32
C ARG A 389 -7.35 -16.39 -6.22
N TYR A 390 -8.66 -16.17 -6.18
CA TYR A 390 -9.29 -15.30 -5.18
C TYR A 390 -9.06 -15.78 -3.74
N GLU A 391 -8.91 -17.09 -3.54
CA GLU A 391 -8.56 -17.69 -2.24
C GLU A 391 -7.22 -17.16 -1.67
N TYR A 392 -6.33 -16.63 -2.51
CA TYR A 392 -5.07 -16.01 -2.11
C TYR A 392 -5.11 -14.48 -2.12
N GLN A 393 -6.29 -13.86 -2.14
CA GLN A 393 -6.41 -12.40 -2.26
C GLN A 393 -5.60 -11.63 -1.20
N THR A 394 -5.48 -12.16 0.03
CA THR A 394 -4.69 -11.57 1.12
C THR A 394 -3.17 -11.64 0.88
N GLU A 395 -2.76 -12.54 0.00
CA GLU A 395 -1.40 -12.77 -0.46
C GLU A 395 -1.14 -12.09 -1.81
N GLY A 396 -2.06 -11.28 -2.31
CA GLY A 396 -1.98 -10.69 -3.65
C GLY A 396 -2.40 -11.68 -4.74
N GLY A 397 -3.32 -12.59 -4.47
CA GLY A 397 -3.92 -13.46 -5.48
C GLY A 397 -3.09 -14.66 -5.93
N SER A 398 -1.88 -14.90 -5.41
CA SER A 398 -1.09 -16.10 -5.75
C SER A 398 -0.37 -16.68 -4.53
N GLN A 399 0.02 -17.96 -4.60
CA GLN A 399 0.92 -18.60 -3.65
C GLN A 399 2.40 -18.26 -3.89
N THR A 400 2.76 -17.86 -5.11
CA THR A 400 4.15 -17.57 -5.48
C THR A 400 4.32 -16.10 -5.86
N HIS A 401 5.48 -15.54 -5.49
CA HIS A 401 5.74 -14.11 -5.64
C HIS A 401 7.20 -13.84 -5.94
N ARG A 402 7.46 -12.63 -6.40
CA ARG A 402 8.80 -12.07 -6.61
C ARG A 402 8.86 -10.63 -6.12
N ASN A 403 10.01 -10.25 -5.59
CA ASN A 403 10.30 -8.86 -5.29
C ASN A 403 10.64 -8.14 -6.61
N VAL A 404 10.04 -6.97 -6.77
CA VAL A 404 10.12 -6.17 -7.99
C VAL A 404 10.35 -4.72 -7.60
N ILE A 405 11.01 -3.99 -8.49
CA ILE A 405 11.27 -2.57 -8.35
C ILE A 405 10.81 -1.84 -9.61
N TYR A 406 10.03 -0.78 -9.40
CA TYR A 406 9.56 0.13 -10.44
C TYR A 406 10.41 1.39 -10.35
N VAL A 407 10.86 1.89 -11.50
CA VAL A 407 11.65 3.12 -11.58
C VAL A 407 11.00 4.05 -12.59
N TYR A 408 10.55 5.19 -12.12
CA TYR A 408 9.96 6.25 -12.93
C TYR A 408 10.97 7.36 -13.18
N ASP A 409 10.90 7.99 -14.35
CA ASP A 409 11.74 9.15 -14.66
C ASP A 409 11.17 10.42 -14.00
N PRO A 410 11.92 11.10 -13.12
CA PRO A 410 11.50 12.37 -12.55
C PRO A 410 11.17 13.46 -13.59
N ASP A 411 11.72 13.38 -14.81
CA ASP A 411 11.40 14.32 -15.87
C ASP A 411 9.94 14.21 -16.33
N ASP A 412 9.33 13.03 -16.24
CA ASP A 412 7.90 12.88 -16.52
C ASP A 412 7.05 13.58 -15.45
N PHE A 413 7.51 13.58 -14.19
CA PHE A 413 6.83 14.27 -13.11
C PHE A 413 6.92 15.79 -13.31
N THR A 414 8.06 16.27 -13.83
CA THR A 414 8.24 17.66 -14.28
C THR A 414 7.27 18.01 -15.41
N LYS A 415 7.15 17.17 -16.44
CA LYS A 415 6.19 17.37 -17.54
C LYS A 415 4.75 17.43 -17.02
N VAL A 416 4.37 16.58 -16.06
CA VAL A 416 3.05 16.64 -15.41
C VAL A 416 2.89 17.94 -14.64
N ALA A 417 3.90 18.36 -13.88
CA ALA A 417 3.84 19.61 -13.14
C ALA A 417 3.64 20.85 -14.03
N HIS A 418 4.04 20.77 -15.31
CA HIS A 418 3.85 21.77 -16.36
C HIS A 418 2.63 21.54 -17.26
N GLY A 419 1.83 20.50 -17.02
CA GLY A 419 0.65 20.17 -17.84
C GLY A 419 0.96 19.63 -19.23
N GLN A 420 2.23 19.27 -19.50
CA GLN A 420 2.69 18.69 -20.77
C GLN A 420 2.42 17.19 -20.86
N LEU A 421 2.28 16.54 -19.69
CA LEU A 421 1.90 15.15 -19.55
C LEU A 421 0.75 15.08 -18.54
N LYS A 422 -0.21 14.18 -18.72
CA LYS A 422 -1.23 13.93 -17.71
C LYS A 422 -0.71 12.93 -16.65
N PRO A 423 -1.17 12.97 -15.39
CA PRO A 423 -0.71 12.06 -14.34
C PRO A 423 -0.86 10.56 -14.67
N ASP A 424 -1.85 10.20 -15.48
CA ASP A 424 -2.14 8.84 -15.95
C ASP A 424 -1.30 8.43 -17.17
N GLN A 425 -0.49 9.34 -17.73
CA GLN A 425 0.41 9.09 -18.85
C GLN A 425 1.87 8.85 -18.41
N VAL A 426 2.19 9.01 -17.12
CA VAL A 426 3.51 8.70 -16.56
C VAL A 426 3.80 7.20 -16.66
N ARG A 427 4.98 6.82 -17.17
CA ARG A 427 5.37 5.42 -17.37
C ARG A 427 6.69 5.12 -16.67
N GLY A 428 6.73 3.97 -15.99
CA GLY A 428 7.91 3.49 -15.30
C GLY A 428 8.57 2.36 -16.06
N LYS A 429 9.84 2.13 -15.75
CA LYS A 429 10.55 0.89 -16.06
C LYS A 429 10.42 -0.07 -14.89
N PHE A 430 10.57 -1.34 -15.21
CA PHE A 430 10.23 -2.43 -14.34
C PHE A 430 11.38 -3.43 -14.30
N TYR A 431 11.73 -3.89 -13.11
CA TYR A 431 12.86 -4.80 -12.94
C TYR A 431 12.60 -5.83 -11.84
N LYS A 432 13.17 -7.02 -12.00
CA LYS A 432 13.33 -7.96 -10.88
C LYS A 432 14.29 -7.34 -9.87
N LEU A 433 13.92 -7.35 -8.59
CA LEU A 433 14.83 -6.96 -7.51
C LEU A 433 15.64 -8.18 -7.08
N ASP A 434 16.96 -8.14 -7.33
CA ASP A 434 17.89 -9.08 -6.72
C ASP A 434 18.21 -8.63 -5.29
N SER A 435 17.87 -9.44 -4.30
CA SER A 435 18.11 -9.10 -2.90
C SER A 435 19.57 -9.29 -2.48
N GLN A 436 20.42 -9.89 -3.34
CA GLN A 436 21.84 -10.14 -3.06
C GLN A 436 22.05 -10.92 -1.74
N GLY A 437 21.20 -11.94 -1.52
CA GLY A 437 21.26 -12.79 -0.34
C GLY A 437 20.44 -12.31 0.87
N VAL A 438 19.82 -11.12 0.81
CA VAL A 438 18.93 -10.65 1.88
C VAL A 438 17.58 -11.40 1.82
N PRO A 439 17.17 -12.11 2.88
CA PRO A 439 15.90 -12.84 2.89
C PRO A 439 14.69 -11.91 3.10
N GLY A 440 13.50 -12.39 2.73
CA GLY A 440 12.23 -11.73 3.03
C GLY A 440 11.58 -11.00 1.85
N ILE A 441 10.61 -10.15 2.17
CA ILE A 441 9.77 -9.44 1.20
C ILE A 441 10.09 -7.95 1.26
N ALA A 442 10.53 -7.38 0.13
CA ALA A 442 10.80 -5.95 0.03
C ALA A 442 9.49 -5.15 0.13
N ARG A 443 9.46 -4.13 1.01
CA ARG A 443 8.27 -3.30 1.27
C ARG A 443 8.55 -1.81 1.12
N SER A 444 9.71 -1.34 1.53
CA SER A 444 10.03 0.08 1.38
C SER A 444 11.40 0.28 0.83
N VAL A 445 11.56 1.39 0.13
CA VAL A 445 12.83 1.87 -0.33
C VAL A 445 12.95 3.33 0.09
N ILE A 446 14.10 3.70 0.65
CA ILE A 446 14.43 5.07 1.04
C ILE A 446 15.81 5.36 0.51
N TYR A 447 16.00 6.52 -0.10
CA TYR A 447 17.32 6.99 -0.43
C TYR A 447 17.75 8.04 0.60
N ASP A 448 18.79 7.72 1.36
CA ASP A 448 19.33 8.60 2.38
C ASP A 448 20.35 9.55 1.76
N GLN A 449 19.99 10.83 1.73
CA GLN A 449 20.80 11.87 1.10
C GLN A 449 22.12 12.13 1.81
N GLU A 450 22.19 11.87 3.11
CA GLU A 450 23.38 12.11 3.91
C GLU A 450 24.42 11.02 3.67
N THR A 451 24.02 9.75 3.77
CA THR A 451 24.92 8.60 3.58
C THR A 451 25.08 8.19 2.11
N LYS A 452 24.25 8.73 1.20
CA LYS A 452 24.17 8.33 -0.22
C LYS A 452 23.91 6.83 -0.40
N LEU A 453 23.14 6.25 0.52
CA LEU A 453 22.75 4.85 0.49
C LEU A 453 21.28 4.70 0.12
N LEU A 454 20.99 3.69 -0.70
CA LEU A 454 19.64 3.22 -0.95
C LEU A 454 19.31 2.11 0.05
N TRP A 455 18.39 2.39 0.95
CA TRP A 455 17.95 1.45 1.96
C TRP A 455 16.70 0.71 1.50
N VAL A 456 16.70 -0.61 1.61
CA VAL A 456 15.53 -1.46 1.33
C VAL A 456 15.09 -2.17 2.59
N PHE A 457 13.81 -2.04 2.91
CA PHE A 457 13.18 -2.68 4.05
C PHE A 457 12.62 -4.04 3.63
N TYR A 458 13.18 -5.11 4.18
CA TYR A 458 12.70 -6.48 3.98
C TYR A 458 11.94 -6.93 5.22
N THR A 459 10.70 -7.39 5.01
CA THR A 459 9.84 -7.98 6.04
C THR A 459 9.94 -9.49 6.03
N LYS A 460 9.62 -10.13 7.17
CA LYS A 460 9.66 -11.59 7.35
C LYS A 460 11.04 -12.20 7.03
N SER A 461 12.11 -11.49 7.38
CA SER A 461 13.48 -11.76 6.91
C SER A 461 14.26 -12.68 7.84
N TRP A 462 14.11 -12.54 9.15
CA TRP A 462 14.82 -13.39 10.11
C TRP A 462 13.89 -13.82 11.24
N SER A 463 14.14 -15.01 11.80
CA SER A 463 13.26 -15.60 12.81
C SER A 463 13.79 -15.37 14.22
N TYR A 464 12.89 -15.01 15.13
CA TYR A 464 13.13 -15.05 16.57
C TYR A 464 11.95 -15.78 17.21
N TYR A 465 12.21 -16.94 17.80
CA TYR A 465 11.17 -17.91 18.16
C TYR A 465 10.23 -18.24 16.98
N VAL A 466 8.94 -17.89 17.08
CA VAL A 466 7.91 -18.16 16.06
C VAL A 466 7.65 -16.96 15.15
N GLU A 467 8.19 -15.78 15.48
CA GLU A 467 7.98 -14.54 14.74
C GLU A 467 9.07 -14.30 13.70
N ARG A 468 8.70 -13.64 12.59
CA ARG A 468 9.66 -13.16 11.60
C ARG A 468 9.73 -11.64 11.59
N HIS A 469 10.95 -11.14 11.76
CA HIS A 469 11.28 -9.74 11.95
C HIS A 469 11.86 -9.11 10.67
N PRO A 470 11.80 -7.78 10.54
CA PRO A 470 12.37 -7.10 9.40
C PRO A 470 13.87 -6.88 9.51
N ILE A 471 14.49 -6.73 8.34
CA ILE A 471 15.86 -6.29 8.13
C ILE A 471 15.84 -5.03 7.28
N LEU A 472 16.75 -4.12 7.59
CA LEU A 472 17.06 -2.96 6.78
C LEU A 472 18.40 -3.20 6.07
N ALA A 473 18.39 -3.32 4.76
CA ALA A 473 19.59 -3.54 3.95
C ALA A 473 20.02 -2.23 3.27
N ALA A 474 21.30 -1.91 3.35
CA ALA A 474 21.92 -0.78 2.67
C ALA A 474 22.56 -1.21 1.36
N TYR A 475 22.25 -0.46 0.30
CA TYR A 475 22.87 -0.61 -1.00
C TYR A 475 23.59 0.68 -1.38
N LYS A 476 24.82 0.55 -1.85
CA LYS A 476 25.53 1.63 -2.55
C LYS A 476 25.16 1.56 -4.03
N LEU A 477 25.06 2.73 -4.66
CA LEU A 477 24.93 2.82 -6.12
C LEU A 477 26.32 2.84 -6.75
N VAL A 478 26.55 1.98 -7.77
CA VAL A 478 27.84 1.83 -8.45
C VAL A 478 27.66 2.01 -9.96
N GLU A 479 28.72 2.53 -10.60
CA GLU A 479 28.79 2.80 -12.04
C GLU A 479 28.58 1.58 -12.94
#